data_AF-A0A846EHZ2-F1
#
_entry.id   AF-A0A846EHZ2-F1
#
_cell.length_a   1.000
_cell.length_b   1.000
_cell.length_c   1.000
_cell.angle_alpha   90.00
_cell.angle_beta   90.00
_cell.angle_gamma   90.00
#
_symmetry.space_group_name_H-M   'P 1'
#
loop_
_entity.id
_entity.type
_entity.pdbx_description
1 polymer ?
#
loop_
_entity_poly.entity_id
_entity_poly.type
_entity_poly.pdbx_seq_one_letter_code
_entity_poly.pdbx_strand_id
1 'polypeptide(L)'
;MRFDWNDQKSQLLKSQRGYYFDEIINLFAGDYVERVKNDDPQQFIAIGYAGYSLLSVIYKVRYDEEGEYIWLVTYWKSTKREREIYEQYFYG
;
A
#
# COMPACT_ATOMS: atom_id res chain seq x y z
N MET A 1 -9.61 6.82 7.27
CA MET A 1 -9.07 7.15 5.93
C MET A 1 -10.03 6.60 4.89
N ARG A 2 -10.33 7.36 3.82
CA ARG A 2 -11.12 6.89 2.69
C ARG A 2 -10.18 6.24 1.67
N PHE A 3 -10.60 5.12 1.09
CA PHE A 3 -9.81 4.36 0.12
C PHE A 3 -10.65 4.07 -1.12
N ASP A 4 -9.99 4.07 -2.27
CA ASP A 4 -10.59 3.68 -3.53
C ASP A 4 -9.54 3.05 -4.46
N TRP A 5 -9.99 2.31 -5.46
CA TRP A 5 -9.15 1.60 -6.42
C TRP A 5 -9.92 1.24 -7.69
N ASN A 6 -9.19 0.71 -8.67
CA ASN A 6 -9.84 0.09 -9.82
C ASN A 6 -10.21 -1.37 -9.52
N ASP A 7 -11.50 -1.72 -9.57
CA ASP A 7 -11.99 -3.06 -9.21
C ASP A 7 -11.44 -4.18 -10.10
N GLN A 8 -11.35 -3.97 -11.40
CA GLN A 8 -10.78 -4.96 -12.32
C GLN A 8 -9.31 -5.23 -11.98
N LYS A 9 -8.56 -4.20 -11.59
CA LYS A 9 -7.19 -4.33 -11.13
C LYS A 9 -7.11 -5.06 -9.78
N SER A 10 -8.04 -4.80 -8.86
CA SER A 10 -8.12 -5.53 -7.59
C SER A 10 -8.29 -7.03 -7.83
N GLN A 11 -9.23 -7.42 -8.71
CA GLN A 11 -9.47 -8.81 -9.09
C GLN A 11 -8.24 -9.45 -9.75
N LEU A 12 -7.59 -8.75 -10.69
CA LEU A 12 -6.36 -9.22 -11.32
C LEU A 12 -5.25 -9.46 -10.28
N LEU A 13 -5.02 -8.50 -9.38
CA LEU A 13 -3.99 -8.62 -8.36
C LEU A 13 -4.30 -9.73 -7.35
N LYS A 14 -5.56 -9.94 -6.98
CA LYS A 14 -5.95 -11.10 -6.15
C LYS A 14 -5.50 -12.41 -6.81
N SER A 15 -5.80 -12.59 -8.10
CA SER A 15 -5.45 -13.80 -8.84
C SER A 15 -3.93 -14.03 -8.94
N GLN A 16 -3.14 -12.95 -8.98
CA GLN A 16 -1.68 -13.02 -9.17
C GLN A 16 -0.88 -13.01 -7.86
N ARG A 17 -1.39 -12.36 -6.82
CA ARG A 17 -0.63 -11.98 -5.62
C ARG A 17 -1.34 -12.32 -4.30
N GLY A 18 -2.58 -12.80 -4.37
CA GLY A 18 -3.26 -13.43 -3.23
C GLY A 18 -4.19 -12.54 -2.41
N TYR A 19 -4.23 -11.22 -2.68
CA TYR A 19 -5.10 -10.28 -1.95
C TYR A 19 -5.86 -9.32 -2.86
N TYR A 20 -7.08 -8.96 -2.45
CA TYR A 20 -7.82 -7.84 -2.97
C TYR A 20 -7.39 -6.56 -2.26
N PHE A 21 -7.64 -5.40 -2.86
CA PHE A 21 -7.27 -4.13 -2.25
C PHE A 21 -8.01 -3.85 -0.92
N ASP A 22 -9.26 -4.27 -0.76
CA ASP A 22 -10.02 -4.19 0.51
C ASP A 22 -9.42 -5.06 1.62
N GLU A 23 -8.68 -6.13 1.30
CA GLU A 23 -7.89 -6.88 2.29
C GLU A 23 -6.61 -6.13 2.65
N ILE A 24 -5.99 -5.46 1.67
CA ILE A 24 -4.72 -4.74 1.82
C ILE A 24 -4.87 -3.46 2.63
N ILE A 25 -6.03 -2.78 2.61
CA ILE A 25 -6.22 -1.54 3.39
C ILE A 25 -5.97 -1.71 4.89
N ASN A 26 -6.09 -2.93 5.42
CA ASN A 26 -5.78 -3.23 6.82
C ASN A 26 -4.32 -2.92 7.20
N LEU A 27 -3.40 -2.87 6.22
CA LEU A 27 -2.02 -2.43 6.42
C LEU A 27 -1.96 -1.03 7.02
N PHE A 28 -2.83 -0.13 6.56
CA PHE A 28 -2.87 1.27 7.02
C PHE A 28 -3.49 1.45 8.41
N ALA A 29 -4.08 0.39 8.97
CA ALA A 29 -4.57 0.38 10.35
C ALA A 29 -3.48 -0.05 11.36
N GLY A 30 -2.38 -0.64 10.88
CA GLY A 30 -1.23 -1.03 11.70
C GLY A 30 -0.02 -0.12 11.49
N ASP A 31 1.12 -0.54 12.03
CA ASP A 31 2.40 0.16 11.85
C ASP A 31 2.93 -0.06 10.42
N TYR A 32 3.22 1.04 9.72
CA TYR A 32 3.81 1.02 8.39
C TYR A 32 4.88 2.10 8.23
N VAL A 33 5.87 1.81 7.38
CA VAL A 33 6.84 2.81 6.91
C VAL A 33 6.31 3.41 5.62
N GLU A 34 6.13 4.72 5.61
CA GLU A 34 5.82 5.48 4.40
C GLU A 34 7.09 6.05 3.76
N ARG A 35 7.19 5.97 2.43
CA ARG A 35 8.20 6.73 1.68
C ARG A 35 7.60 7.36 0.43
N VAL A 36 8.12 8.53 0.08
CA VAL A 36 7.83 9.17 -1.21
C VAL A 36 8.51 8.39 -2.32
N LYS A 37 7.76 8.08 -3.37
CA LYS A 37 8.26 7.61 -4.66
C LYS A 37 8.26 8.83 -5.58
N ASN A 38 9.46 9.29 -5.98
CA ASN A 38 9.66 10.46 -6.85
C ASN A 38 9.19 10.20 -8.29
N ASP A 39 7.88 10.00 -8.45
CA ASP A 39 7.17 9.94 -9.73
C ASP A 39 6.34 11.21 -9.92
N ASP A 40 6.00 11.53 -11.18
CA ASP A 40 4.99 12.53 -11.54
C ASP A 40 3.78 11.83 -12.20
N PRO A 41 2.57 11.87 -11.60
CA PRO A 41 2.21 12.52 -10.35
C PRO A 41 2.72 11.75 -9.11
N GLN A 42 2.86 12.48 -8.00
CA GLN A 42 3.43 11.99 -6.74
C GLN A 42 2.79 10.68 -6.28
N GLN A 43 3.63 9.72 -5.90
CA GLN A 43 3.25 8.42 -5.38
C GLN A 43 3.95 8.16 -4.06
N PHE A 44 3.34 7.30 -3.25
CA PHE A 44 3.87 6.87 -1.97
C PHE A 44 3.94 5.35 -1.96
N ILE A 45 4.90 4.82 -1.20
CA ILE A 45 4.98 3.41 -0.86
C ILE A 45 4.77 3.27 0.66
N ALA A 46 3.78 2.48 1.04
CA ALA A 46 3.59 2.01 2.42
C ALA A 46 4.14 0.58 2.52
N ILE A 47 5.04 0.34 3.47
CA ILE A 47 5.58 -0.97 3.79
C ILE A 47 5.05 -1.35 5.17
N GLY A 48 4.25 -2.41 5.26
CA GLY A 48 3.61 -2.80 6.51
C GLY A 48 2.95 -4.17 6.43
N TYR A 49 2.39 -4.62 7.54
CA TYR A 49 1.77 -5.94 7.62
C TYR A 49 0.29 -5.88 7.25
N ALA A 50 -0.11 -6.72 6.29
CA ALA A 50 -1.51 -7.10 6.08
C ALA A 50 -1.67 -8.55 6.56
N GLY A 51 -2.22 -8.71 7.77
CA GLY A 51 -2.19 -10.00 8.48
C GLY A 51 -0.75 -10.44 8.75
N TYR A 52 -0.38 -11.66 8.32
CA TYR A 52 0.96 -12.20 8.50
C TYR A 52 1.95 -11.86 7.38
N SER A 53 1.50 -11.15 6.33
CA SER A 53 2.31 -10.83 5.17
C SER A 53 2.83 -9.40 5.26
N LEU A 54 4.15 -9.22 5.23
CA LEU A 54 4.75 -7.90 5.01
C LEU A 54 4.61 -7.54 3.52
N LEU A 55 3.89 -6.46 3.25
CA LEU A 55 3.58 -6.01 1.90
C LEU A 55 4.05 -4.58 1.68
N SER A 56 4.33 -4.30 0.42
CA SER A 56 4.66 -2.98 -0.09
C SER A 56 3.52 -2.53 -1.00
N VAL A 57 2.90 -1.40 -0.69
CA VAL A 57 1.70 -0.89 -1.36
C VAL A 57 1.99 0.49 -1.93
N ILE A 58 1.76 0.66 -3.23
CA ILE A 58 1.82 1.95 -3.89
C ILE A 58 0.45 2.59 -3.91
N TYR A 59 0.38 3.85 -3.50
CA TYR A 59 -0.83 4.65 -3.54
C TYR A 59 -0.56 6.10 -3.91
N LYS A 60 -1.65 6.83 -4.16
CA LYS A 60 -1.70 8.26 -4.41
C LYS A 60 -2.70 8.90 -3.46
N VAL A 61 -2.45 10.14 -3.06
CA VAL A 61 -3.46 10.98 -2.41
C VAL A 61 -4.26 11.67 -3.51
N ARG A 62 -5.59 11.63 -3.41
CA ARG A 62 -6.53 12.27 -4.34
C ARG A 62 -7.63 12.99 -3.57
N TYR A 63 -8.37 13.86 -4.28
CA TYR A 63 -9.46 14.65 -3.72
C TYR A 63 -10.71 14.49 -4.56
N ASP A 64 -11.86 14.38 -3.91
CA ASP A 64 -13.20 14.46 -4.51
C ASP A 64 -14.07 15.45 -3.71
N GLU A 65 -15.38 15.48 -3.99
CA GLU A 65 -16.34 16.37 -3.31
C GLU A 65 -16.47 16.11 -1.80
N GLU A 66 -16.13 14.89 -1.34
CA GLU A 66 -16.13 14.48 0.07
C GLU A 66 -14.74 14.66 0.73
N GLY A 67 -13.75 15.16 -0.02
CA GLY A 67 -12.41 15.48 0.46
C GLY A 67 -11.34 14.49 0.03
N GLU A 68 -10.34 14.30 0.89
CA GLU A 68 -9.16 13.47 0.59
C GLU A 68 -9.47 11.97 0.65
N TYR A 69 -8.93 11.21 -0.31
CA TYR A 69 -8.93 9.76 -0.30
C TYR A 69 -7.63 9.16 -0.86
N ILE A 70 -7.33 7.96 -0.41
CA ILE A 70 -6.17 7.18 -0.85
C ILE A 70 -6.57 6.31 -2.04
N TRP A 71 -5.95 6.55 -3.19
CA TRP A 71 -6.11 5.73 -4.38
C TRP A 71 -5.03 4.65 -4.43
N LEU A 72 -5.41 3.39 -4.24
CA LEU A 72 -4.47 2.26 -4.31
C LEU A 72 -4.09 1.95 -5.75
N VAL A 73 -2.79 1.88 -6.03
CA VAL A 73 -2.24 1.67 -7.37
C VAL A 73 -1.86 0.21 -7.56
N THR A 74 -1.07 -0.38 -6.67
CA THR A 74 -0.56 -1.76 -6.77
C THR A 74 0.04 -2.20 -5.44
N TYR A 75 0.27 -3.49 -5.24
CA TYR A 75 1.04 -4.00 -4.10
C TYR A 75 1.89 -5.22 -4.47
N TRP A 76 2.91 -5.52 -3.67
CA TRP A 76 3.65 -6.80 -3.76
C TRP A 76 4.08 -7.26 -2.37
N LYS A 77 4.48 -8.54 -2.25
CA LYS A 77 5.19 -9.01 -1.05
C LYS A 77 6.49 -8.26 -0.93
N SER A 78 6.74 -7.64 0.22
CA SER A 78 7.91 -6.79 0.38
C SER A 78 9.19 -7.53 0.04
N THR A 79 10.03 -6.89 -0.76
CA THR A 79 11.36 -7.39 -1.10
C THR A 79 12.23 -7.44 0.15
N LYS A 80 13.37 -8.15 0.07
CA LYS A 80 14.33 -8.19 1.18
C LYS A 80 14.75 -6.78 1.63
N ARG A 81 15.01 -5.88 0.68
CA ARG A 81 15.38 -4.48 0.97
C ARG A 81 14.25 -3.69 1.64
N GLU A 82 13.01 -3.89 1.21
CA GLU A 82 11.85 -3.21 1.82
C GLU A 82 11.59 -3.72 3.24
N ARG A 83 11.78 -5.02 3.47
CA ARG A 83 11.77 -5.59 4.82
C ARG A 83 12.85 -4.98 5.70
N GLU A 84 14.09 -4.90 5.21
CA GLU A 84 15.19 -4.26 5.94
C GLU A 84 14.86 -2.80 6.28
N ILE A 85 14.23 -2.05 5.37
CA ILE A 85 13.75 -0.68 5.63
C ILE A 85 12.72 -0.66 6.76
N TYR A 86 11.74 -1.57 6.73
CA TYR A 86 10.72 -1.67 7.77
C TYR A 86 11.33 -2.00 9.14
N GLU A 87 12.18 -3.02 9.18
CA GLU A 87 12.80 -3.51 10.40
C GLU A 87 13.75 -2.47 10.99
N GLN A 88 14.53 -1.76 10.16
CA GLN A 88 15.40 -0.68 10.62
C GLN A 88 14.60 0.50 11.20
N TYR A 89 13.42 0.81 10.66
CA TYR A 89 12.61 1.92 11.15
C TYR A 89 11.99 1.64 12.53
N PHE A 90 11.53 0.41 12.76
CA PHE A 90 10.82 0.04 13.99
C PHE A 90 11.67 -0.65 15.06
N TYR A 91 12.79 -1.26 14.69
CA TYR A 91 13.63 -2.08 15.58
C TYR A 91 15.12 -1.74 15.55
N GLY A 92 15.53 -0.74 14.76
CA GLY A 92 16.91 -0.24 14.68
C GLY A 92 17.15 0.92 15.62
#